data_AF-A0A4U7E086-F1
#
_entry.id   AF-A0A4U7E086-F1
#
_cell.length_a   1.000
_cell.length_b   1.000
_cell.length_c   1.000
_cell.angle_alpha   90.00
_cell.angle_beta   90.00
_cell.angle_gamma   90.00
#
_symmetry.space_group_name_H-M   'P 1'
#
loop_
_entity.id
_entity.type
_entity.pdbx_description
1 polymer ?
#
loop_
_entity_poly.entity_id
_entity_poly.type
_entity_poly.pdbx_seq_one_letter_code
_entity_poly.pdbx_strand_id
1 'polypeptide(L)'
;MDLDRLRYYTRWHAFANERRYRAPADPWVVIRVDPTDLRDHNQRLRLDRGIGRVEGGSWDIDGRESLRETAVYRSIRRRYEDGDPWEETPLYRRAEERFEAGERVRGYESADEYRRVRLAYLDDLIRSIEAEGYRPNAEAEHEPASAENDFENAYVHRLEPVVAIGRNGEVQLCEGFHRAAVASVLEIDEMPVNVLCRHEEWQEVRDRIASDSSAAQDREPPIDPRDHPDLRGLSRDRTR
;
A
#
# COMPACT_ATOMS: atom_id res chain seq x y z
N MET A 1 13.61 -5.57 9.17
CA MET A 1 12.62 -6.68 9.18
C MET A 1 13.23 -7.84 8.42
N ASP A 2 13.14 -9.07 8.95
CA ASP A 2 13.71 -10.27 8.32
C ASP A 2 12.82 -10.77 7.16
N LEU A 3 13.40 -10.86 5.96
CA LEU A 3 12.73 -11.29 4.74
C LEU A 3 12.33 -12.76 4.79
N ASP A 4 13.15 -13.59 5.43
CA ASP A 4 12.86 -15.01 5.55
C ASP A 4 11.66 -15.21 6.47
N ARG A 5 11.59 -14.43 7.55
CA ARG A 5 10.41 -14.36 8.41
C ARG A 5 9.15 -13.93 7.66
N LEU A 6 9.24 -12.89 6.83
CA LEU A 6 8.10 -12.44 6.02
C LEU A 6 7.65 -13.54 5.04
N ARG A 7 8.58 -14.19 4.33
CA ARG A 7 8.27 -15.28 3.38
C ARG A 7 7.69 -16.49 4.11
N TYR A 8 8.22 -16.83 5.28
CA TYR A 8 7.73 -17.92 6.12
C TYR A 8 6.27 -17.71 6.50
N TYR A 9 5.92 -16.55 7.08
CA TYR A 9 4.54 -16.28 7.47
C TYR A 9 3.60 -16.17 6.26
N THR A 10 4.07 -15.57 5.16
CA THR A 10 3.27 -15.49 3.93
C THR A 10 2.90 -16.88 3.40
N ARG A 11 3.86 -17.82 3.38
CA ARG A 11 3.60 -19.23 3.01
C ARG A 11 2.65 -19.92 3.98
N TRP A 12 2.79 -19.65 5.28
CA TRP A 12 1.87 -20.17 6.30
C TRP A 12 0.43 -19.69 6.08
N HIS A 13 0.25 -18.39 5.84
CA HIS A 13 -1.08 -17.82 5.57
C HIS A 13 -1.69 -18.39 4.31
N ALA A 14 -0.93 -18.50 3.21
CA ALA A 14 -1.41 -19.15 1.99
C ALA A 14 -1.89 -20.58 2.26
N PHE A 15 -1.07 -21.39 2.94
CA PHE A 15 -1.41 -22.77 3.31
C PHE A 15 -2.69 -22.87 4.16
N ALA A 16 -2.87 -21.96 5.12
CA ALA A 16 -4.04 -21.92 5.97
C ALA A 16 -5.29 -21.48 5.20
N ASN A 17 -5.16 -20.44 4.38
CA ASN A 17 -6.25 -19.87 3.60
C ASN A 17 -6.77 -20.86 2.54
N GLU A 18 -5.88 -21.60 1.87
CA GLU A 18 -6.23 -22.68 0.93
C GLU A 18 -7.13 -23.77 1.53
N ARG A 19 -7.05 -23.97 2.85
CA ARG A 19 -7.87 -24.97 3.57
C ARG A 19 -9.16 -24.39 4.13
N ARG A 20 -9.20 -23.08 4.36
CA ARG A 20 -10.32 -22.42 5.05
C ARG A 20 -11.30 -21.77 4.09
N TYR A 21 -10.83 -21.27 2.96
CA TYR A 21 -11.61 -20.45 2.04
C TYR A 21 -11.75 -21.09 0.66
N ARG A 22 -12.83 -20.76 -0.04
CA ARG A 22 -13.09 -21.25 -1.40
C ARG A 22 -12.35 -20.45 -2.46
N ALA A 23 -12.17 -19.15 -2.23
CA ALA A 23 -11.50 -18.22 -3.14
C ALA A 23 -10.34 -17.49 -2.46
N PRO A 24 -9.38 -18.22 -1.85
CA PRO A 24 -8.19 -17.61 -1.28
C PRO A 24 -7.41 -16.89 -2.38
N ALA A 25 -6.91 -15.69 -2.09
CA ALA A 25 -6.04 -14.98 -3.01
C ALA A 25 -4.61 -15.51 -2.92
N ASP A 26 -3.90 -15.54 -4.04
CA ASP A 26 -2.44 -15.68 -4.02
C ASP A 26 -1.84 -14.43 -3.34
N PRO A 27 -1.07 -14.59 -2.24
CA PRO A 27 -0.52 -13.46 -1.50
C PRO A 27 0.47 -12.60 -2.31
N TRP A 28 1.11 -13.14 -3.35
CA TRP A 28 2.13 -12.43 -4.13
C TRP A 28 1.56 -11.72 -5.35
N VAL A 29 0.32 -12.04 -5.75
CA VAL A 29 -0.38 -11.33 -6.82
C VAL A 29 -0.72 -9.93 -6.34
N VAL A 30 -0.24 -8.93 -7.09
CA VAL A 30 -0.62 -7.52 -6.89
C VAL A 30 -2.00 -7.26 -7.47
N ILE A 31 -2.74 -6.38 -6.83
CA ILE A 31 -3.97 -5.80 -7.41
C ILE A 31 -3.65 -4.38 -7.89
N ARG A 32 -4.37 -3.89 -8.90
CA ARG A 32 -4.22 -2.52 -9.39
C ARG A 32 -5.32 -1.65 -8.80
N VAL A 33 -4.94 -0.52 -8.21
CA VAL A 33 -5.87 0.43 -7.59
C VAL A 33 -5.64 1.82 -8.16
N ASP A 34 -6.70 2.62 -8.23
CA ASP A 34 -6.58 4.05 -8.43
C ASP A 34 -6.02 4.69 -7.14
N PRO A 35 -4.84 5.33 -7.16
CA PRO A 35 -4.23 5.96 -5.99
C PRO A 35 -5.02 7.18 -5.49
N THR A 36 -5.90 7.78 -6.29
CA THR A 36 -6.78 8.88 -5.87
C THR A 36 -7.94 8.39 -4.99
N ASP A 37 -8.29 7.10 -5.11
CA ASP A 37 -9.30 6.40 -4.32
C ASP A 37 -8.79 5.90 -2.96
N LEU A 38 -7.47 5.91 -2.73
CA LEU A 38 -6.90 5.67 -1.41
C LEU A 38 -7.22 6.83 -0.47
N ARG A 39 -8.34 6.71 0.26
CA ARG A 39 -8.78 7.74 1.24
C ARG A 39 -8.11 7.59 2.59
N ASP A 40 -7.89 6.35 3.01
CA ASP A 40 -7.48 6.02 4.36
C ASP A 40 -6.16 5.24 4.41
N HIS A 41 -5.52 5.29 5.57
CA HIS A 41 -4.37 4.46 5.92
C HIS A 41 -4.57 3.78 7.26
N ASN A 42 -3.86 2.67 7.47
CA ASN A 42 -3.94 1.86 8.67
C ASN A 42 -2.58 1.24 9.01
N GLN A 43 -1.98 1.73 10.09
CA GLN A 43 -0.65 1.29 10.55
C GLN A 43 -0.71 0.25 11.68
N ARG A 44 -1.90 -0.22 12.08
CA ARG A 44 -2.00 -1.30 13.10
C ARG A 44 -1.49 -2.63 12.57
N LEU A 45 -1.65 -2.85 11.28
CA LEU A 45 -1.25 -4.09 10.62
C LEU A 45 0.26 -4.10 10.35
N ARG A 46 0.98 -4.97 11.06
CA ARG A 46 2.43 -5.10 10.88
C ARG A 46 2.79 -6.05 9.74
N LEU A 47 3.76 -5.66 8.92
CA LEU A 47 4.28 -6.45 7.79
C LEU A 47 5.16 -7.64 8.24
N ASP A 48 5.73 -7.62 9.45
CA ASP A 48 6.64 -8.66 9.94
C ASP A 48 5.97 -10.02 10.23
N ARG A 49 4.66 -10.09 9.96
CA ARG A 49 3.83 -11.30 10.03
C ARG A 49 3.35 -11.77 8.65
N GLY A 50 4.02 -11.36 7.57
CA GLY A 50 3.71 -11.79 6.20
C GLY A 50 2.49 -11.10 5.60
N ILE A 51 2.33 -11.26 4.27
CA ILE A 51 1.22 -10.73 3.48
C ILE A 51 0.17 -11.82 3.20
N GLY A 52 -0.99 -11.43 2.65
CA GLY A 52 -2.10 -12.33 2.34
C GLY A 52 -2.85 -12.88 3.55
N ARG A 53 -2.86 -12.17 4.67
CA ARG A 53 -3.60 -12.57 5.87
C ARG A 53 -5.10 -12.45 5.65
N VAL A 54 -5.85 -13.27 6.38
CA VAL A 54 -7.29 -13.05 6.59
C VAL A 54 -7.55 -12.99 8.08
N GLU A 55 -7.96 -11.81 8.57
CA GLU A 55 -8.19 -11.54 10.00
C GLU A 55 -9.56 -10.88 10.18
N GLY A 56 -10.32 -11.36 11.17
CA GLY A 56 -11.54 -10.70 11.63
C GLY A 56 -11.28 -9.63 12.69
N GLY A 57 -12.35 -9.17 13.33
CA GLY A 57 -12.29 -8.18 14.41
C GLY A 57 -12.59 -6.77 13.92
N SER A 58 -11.93 -5.78 14.52
CA SER A 58 -12.19 -4.34 14.29
C SER A 58 -11.00 -3.60 13.70
N TRP A 59 -9.95 -4.32 13.25
CA TRP A 59 -8.70 -3.70 12.82
C TRP A 59 -8.89 -2.72 11.65
N ASP A 60 -9.89 -2.95 10.79
CA ASP A 60 -10.24 -2.14 9.63
C ASP A 60 -10.92 -0.80 9.99
N ILE A 61 -11.45 -0.71 11.21
CA ILE A 61 -12.09 0.49 11.74
C ILE A 61 -11.12 1.18 12.70
N ASP A 62 -10.52 0.41 13.60
CA ASP A 62 -9.66 0.90 14.66
C ASP A 62 -8.35 1.42 14.08
N GLY A 63 -8.10 2.73 14.17
CA GLY A 63 -6.82 3.33 13.75
C GLY A 63 -6.71 3.52 12.24
N ARG A 64 -7.86 3.42 11.56
CA ARG A 64 -8.05 4.00 10.24
C ARG A 64 -7.99 5.52 10.36
N GLU A 65 -7.08 6.14 9.61
CA GLU A 65 -6.89 7.59 9.58
C GLU A 65 -6.84 8.09 8.14
N SER A 66 -7.19 9.35 7.92
CA SER A 66 -7.18 9.92 6.56
C SER A 66 -5.75 9.98 6.00
N LEU A 67 -5.54 9.39 4.83
CA LEU A 67 -4.26 9.47 4.11
C LEU A 67 -3.93 10.93 3.75
N ARG A 68 -4.94 11.70 3.37
CA ARG A 68 -4.80 13.08 2.89
C ARG A 68 -4.39 14.05 4.00
N GLU A 69 -4.63 13.68 5.26
CA GLU A 69 -4.25 14.47 6.43
C GLU A 69 -2.81 14.19 6.89
N THR A 70 -2.15 13.17 6.34
CA THR A 70 -0.77 12.84 6.69
C THR A 70 0.20 13.95 6.27
N ALA A 71 1.25 14.13 7.08
CA ALA A 71 2.32 15.07 6.75
C ALA A 71 2.97 14.75 5.39
N VAL A 72 3.10 13.45 5.05
CA VAL A 72 3.64 13.00 3.75
C VAL A 72 2.78 13.49 2.59
N TYR A 73 1.47 13.18 2.60
CA TYR A 73 0.57 13.55 1.51
C TYR A 73 0.53 15.07 1.30
N ARG A 74 0.31 15.82 2.39
CA ARG A 74 0.25 17.29 2.34
C ARG A 74 1.54 17.91 1.83
N SER A 75 2.69 17.35 2.19
CA SER A 75 3.99 17.89 1.78
C SER A 75 4.28 17.62 0.32
N ILE A 76 3.98 16.41 -0.16
CA ILE A 76 4.10 16.07 -1.59
C ILE A 76 3.18 16.96 -2.42
N ARG A 77 1.93 17.12 -1.97
CA ARG A 77 0.96 17.99 -2.64
C ARG A 77 1.45 19.44 -2.73
N ARG A 78 1.85 20.06 -1.61
CA ARG A 78 2.37 21.44 -1.59
C ARG A 78 3.64 21.57 -2.43
N ARG A 79 4.53 20.58 -2.36
CA ARG A 79 5.76 20.57 -3.16
C ARG A 79 5.47 20.56 -4.65
N TYR A 80 4.52 19.75 -5.08
CA TYR A 80 4.19 19.56 -6.49
C TYR A 80 3.26 20.66 -7.05
N GLU A 81 2.15 20.94 -6.37
CA GLU A 81 1.14 21.90 -6.84
C GLU A 81 1.58 23.36 -6.63
N ASP A 82 2.15 23.67 -5.45
CA ASP A 82 2.47 25.05 -5.06
C ASP A 82 3.95 25.41 -5.28
N GLY A 83 4.81 24.40 -5.50
CA GLY A 83 6.25 24.58 -5.65
C GLY A 83 6.97 24.92 -4.34
N ASP A 84 6.32 24.72 -3.20
CA ASP A 84 6.85 25.09 -1.89
C ASP A 84 8.24 24.46 -1.63
N PRO A 85 9.17 25.19 -0.99
CA PRO A 85 10.40 24.59 -0.51
C PRO A 85 10.07 23.55 0.56
N TRP A 86 10.84 22.47 0.59
CA TRP A 86 10.62 21.36 1.51
C TRP A 86 10.58 21.80 2.97
N GLU A 87 11.38 22.80 3.35
CA GLU A 87 11.45 23.35 4.70
C GLU A 87 10.12 23.95 5.20
N GLU A 88 9.26 24.37 4.28
CA GLU A 88 7.94 24.92 4.60
C GLU A 88 6.84 23.85 4.67
N THR A 89 7.18 22.60 4.33
CA THR A 89 6.24 21.49 4.30
C THR A 89 6.08 20.82 5.67
N PRO A 90 4.89 20.27 5.99
CA PRO A 90 4.68 19.54 7.24
C PRO A 90 5.64 18.37 7.49
N LEU A 91 6.13 17.71 6.43
CA LEU A 91 7.03 16.57 6.52
C LEU A 91 8.40 16.98 7.05
N TYR A 92 8.98 18.06 6.52
CA TYR A 92 10.25 18.58 7.00
C TYR A 92 10.13 19.13 8.41
N ARG A 93 9.12 19.97 8.69
CA ARG A 93 8.92 20.55 10.04
C ARG A 93 8.82 19.48 11.12
N ARG A 94 8.05 18.42 10.87
CA ARG A 94 7.96 17.27 11.78
C ARG A 94 9.29 16.52 11.93
N ALA A 95 10.10 16.45 10.89
CA ALA A 95 11.43 15.83 10.98
C ALA A 95 12.38 16.71 11.81
N GLU A 96 12.38 18.02 11.56
CA GLU A 96 13.18 19.02 12.27
C GLU A 96 12.89 19.02 13.77
N GLU A 97 11.61 19.07 14.18
CA GLU A 97 11.20 18.98 15.60
C GLU A 97 11.76 17.72 16.29
N ARG A 98 11.80 16.58 15.57
CA ARG A 98 12.33 15.32 16.11
C ARG A 98 13.85 15.36 16.22
N PHE A 99 14.55 15.95 15.25
CA PHE A 99 15.99 16.16 15.33
C PHE A 99 16.37 17.11 16.48
N GLU A 100 15.61 18.18 16.68
CA GLU A 100 15.79 19.11 17.80
C GLU A 100 15.58 18.41 19.15
N ALA A 101 14.67 17.42 19.21
CA ALA A 101 14.47 16.56 20.37
C ALA A 101 15.58 15.48 20.55
N GLY A 102 16.58 15.44 19.67
CA GLY A 102 17.67 14.46 19.70
C GLY A 102 17.28 13.07 19.18
N GLU A 103 16.15 12.95 18.47
CA GLU A 103 15.73 11.72 17.83
C GLU A 103 16.32 11.56 16.44
N ARG A 104 16.38 10.31 15.97
CA ARG A 104 16.63 10.00 14.56
C ARG A 104 15.33 9.88 13.78
N VAL A 105 15.34 10.36 12.54
CA VAL A 105 14.21 10.25 11.62
C VAL A 105 14.64 9.37 10.46
N ARG A 106 14.01 8.19 10.30
CA ARG A 106 14.27 7.25 9.18
C ARG A 106 15.78 6.94 8.96
N GLY A 107 16.54 6.80 10.05
CA GLY A 107 17.97 6.50 9.99
C GLY A 107 18.88 7.71 9.73
N TYR A 108 18.34 8.86 9.36
CA TYR A 108 19.12 10.10 9.22
C TYR A 108 19.53 10.66 10.58
N GLU A 109 20.65 11.38 10.63
CA GLU A 109 21.23 11.92 11.86
C GLU A 109 21.00 13.42 12.03
N SER A 110 20.60 14.12 10.97
CA SER A 110 20.32 15.57 11.01
C SER A 110 19.24 15.99 10.03
N ALA A 111 18.63 17.16 10.29
CA ALA A 111 17.65 17.79 9.40
C ALA A 111 18.28 18.14 8.03
N ASP A 112 19.53 18.61 8.03
CA ASP A 112 20.26 18.95 6.79
C ASP A 112 20.55 17.74 5.91
N GLU A 113 20.94 16.61 6.53
CA GLU A 113 21.13 15.35 5.81
C GLU A 113 19.80 14.82 5.28
N TYR A 114 18.76 14.81 6.11
CA TYR A 114 17.41 14.42 5.73
C TYR A 114 16.90 15.24 4.53
N ARG A 115 17.08 16.56 4.54
CA ARG A 115 16.72 17.43 3.43
C ARG A 115 17.50 17.08 2.16
N ARG A 116 18.83 17.10 2.24
CA ARG A 116 19.70 16.97 1.05
C ARG A 116 19.58 15.60 0.39
N VAL A 117 19.27 14.57 1.15
CA VAL A 117 19.23 13.18 0.66
C VAL A 117 17.78 12.74 0.48
N ARG A 118 17.01 12.68 1.56
CA ARG A 118 15.66 12.10 1.52
C ARG A 118 14.68 12.94 0.71
N LEU A 119 14.67 14.24 0.91
CA LEU A 119 13.70 15.11 0.23
C LEU A 119 14.09 15.38 -1.22
N ALA A 120 15.39 15.44 -1.53
CA ALA A 120 15.88 15.44 -2.91
C ALA A 120 15.43 14.17 -3.66
N TYR A 121 15.53 12.99 -3.03
CA TYR A 121 15.01 11.74 -3.60
C TYR A 121 13.50 11.80 -3.86
N LEU A 122 12.70 12.47 -3.01
CA LEU A 122 11.27 12.63 -3.26
C LEU A 122 11.00 13.51 -4.49
N ASP A 123 11.81 14.55 -4.70
CA ASP A 123 11.73 15.36 -5.93
C ASP A 123 12.07 14.52 -7.18
N ASP A 124 13.07 13.63 -7.10
CA ASP A 124 13.39 12.68 -8.18
C ASP A 124 12.23 11.72 -8.45
N LEU A 125 11.63 11.18 -7.39
CA LEU A 125 10.48 10.28 -7.49
C LEU A 125 9.27 10.95 -8.14
N ILE A 126 8.96 12.20 -7.77
CA ILE A 126 7.90 12.99 -8.38
C ILE A 126 8.17 13.15 -9.88
N ARG A 127 9.37 13.61 -10.25
CA ARG A 127 9.75 13.81 -11.65
C ARG A 127 9.68 12.54 -12.49
N SER A 128 10.17 11.41 -11.96
CA SER A 128 10.16 10.14 -12.68
C SER A 128 8.73 9.64 -12.91
N ILE A 129 7.87 9.67 -11.89
CA ILE A 129 6.47 9.22 -12.04
C ILE A 129 5.69 10.17 -12.96
N GLU A 130 5.93 11.47 -12.89
CA GLU A 130 5.31 12.46 -13.78
C GLU A 130 5.69 12.23 -15.25
N ALA A 131 6.98 12.00 -15.52
CA ALA A 131 7.48 11.86 -16.89
C ALA A 131 7.20 10.48 -17.51
N GLU A 132 7.18 9.42 -16.69
CA GLU A 132 7.25 8.03 -17.18
C GLU A 132 6.05 7.19 -16.72
N GLY A 133 5.17 7.74 -15.90
CA GLY A 133 4.13 7.01 -15.20
C GLY A 133 4.66 6.19 -14.03
N TYR A 134 3.77 5.47 -13.36
CA TYR A 134 4.16 4.63 -12.24
C TYR A 134 4.89 3.37 -12.70
N ARG A 135 6.10 3.15 -12.17
CA ARG A 135 6.90 1.94 -12.43
C ARG A 135 6.78 0.94 -11.28
N PRO A 136 6.32 -0.29 -11.53
CA PRO A 136 6.35 -1.38 -10.55
C PRO A 136 7.79 -1.76 -10.18
N ASN A 137 8.02 -2.15 -8.93
CA ASN A 137 9.29 -2.70 -8.44
C ASN A 137 9.71 -3.97 -9.21
N ALA A 138 8.76 -4.75 -9.73
CA ALA A 138 9.08 -5.93 -10.53
C ALA A 138 9.74 -5.60 -11.88
N GLU A 139 9.54 -4.37 -12.36
CA GLU A 139 9.93 -3.90 -13.69
C GLU A 139 11.06 -2.86 -13.64
N ALA A 140 11.44 -2.39 -12.44
CA ALA A 140 12.44 -1.35 -12.24
C ALA A 140 13.43 -1.69 -11.11
N GLU A 141 14.72 -1.44 -11.35
CA GLU A 141 15.69 -1.31 -10.27
C GLU A 141 15.46 0.05 -9.59
N HIS A 142 14.97 0.04 -8.35
CA HIS A 142 14.82 1.27 -7.57
C HIS A 142 16.09 1.55 -6.79
N GLU A 143 16.75 2.66 -7.11
CA GLU A 143 17.87 3.14 -6.32
C GLU A 143 17.34 3.72 -4.99
N PRO A 144 17.81 3.25 -3.83
CA PRO A 144 17.44 3.82 -2.54
C PRO A 144 17.95 5.25 -2.42
N ALA A 145 17.30 6.08 -1.60
CA ALA A 145 17.78 7.44 -1.31
C ALA A 145 19.22 7.46 -0.75
N SER A 146 19.63 6.38 -0.07
CA SER A 146 21.02 6.14 0.30
C SER A 146 21.29 4.64 0.38
N ALA A 147 22.40 4.20 -0.23
CA ALA A 147 22.86 2.81 -0.16
C ALA A 147 23.36 2.40 1.23
N GLU A 148 23.72 3.37 2.08
CA GLU A 148 24.24 3.13 3.44
C GLU A 148 23.15 3.21 4.52
N ASN A 149 21.92 3.62 4.15
CA ASN A 149 20.81 3.73 5.09
C ASN A 149 19.89 2.50 5.01
N ASP A 150 20.00 1.60 5.98
CA ASP A 150 19.18 0.39 6.09
C ASP A 150 17.66 0.66 6.11
N PHE A 151 17.21 1.84 6.57
CA PHE A 151 15.79 2.21 6.52
C PHE A 151 15.32 2.49 5.10
N GLU A 152 16.20 3.03 4.26
CA GLU A 152 15.92 3.30 2.86
C GLU A 152 16.17 2.08 1.98
N ASN A 153 16.96 1.10 2.42
CA ASN A 153 17.13 -0.22 1.77
C ASN A 153 16.11 -1.28 2.23
N ALA A 154 15.18 -0.91 3.11
CA ALA A 154 14.21 -1.85 3.65
C ALA A 154 13.33 -2.46 2.53
N TYR A 155 12.74 -3.61 2.84
CA TYR A 155 11.87 -4.47 2.00
C TYR A 155 10.82 -3.76 1.10
N VAL A 156 10.52 -2.49 1.35
CA VAL A 156 9.71 -1.60 0.51
C VAL A 156 10.20 -1.55 -0.95
N HIS A 157 11.47 -1.90 -1.24
CA HIS A 157 11.96 -2.06 -2.63
C HIS A 157 11.59 -3.38 -3.30
N ARG A 158 10.96 -4.32 -2.58
CA ARG A 158 10.55 -5.63 -3.10
C ARG A 158 9.04 -5.86 -3.10
N LEU A 159 8.28 -5.01 -2.42
CA LEU A 159 6.83 -4.94 -2.55
C LEU A 159 6.41 -3.60 -3.11
N GLU A 160 5.32 -3.64 -3.84
CA GLU A 160 4.56 -2.43 -4.11
C GLU A 160 3.97 -1.85 -2.83
N PRO A 161 3.44 -0.61 -2.85
CA PRO A 161 2.71 -0.06 -1.72
C PRO A 161 1.72 -1.09 -1.20
N VAL A 162 1.69 -1.22 0.11
CA VAL A 162 1.04 -2.35 0.76
C VAL A 162 -0.27 -1.86 1.32
N VAL A 163 -1.35 -2.56 1.02
CA VAL A 163 -2.71 -2.19 1.43
C VAL A 163 -3.36 -3.31 2.23
N ALA A 164 -4.38 -2.96 2.99
CA ALA A 164 -5.33 -3.89 3.56
C ALA A 164 -6.74 -3.61 3.01
N ILE A 165 -7.60 -4.63 3.03
CA ILE A 165 -8.97 -4.54 2.54
C ILE A 165 -9.92 -4.79 3.70
N GLY A 166 -10.66 -3.75 4.09
CA GLY A 166 -11.60 -3.80 5.20
C GLY A 166 -12.87 -4.61 4.89
N ARG A 167 -13.77 -4.70 5.87
CA ARG A 167 -14.94 -5.60 5.78
C ARG A 167 -15.88 -5.27 4.62
N ASN A 168 -15.90 -4.02 4.16
CA ASN A 168 -16.77 -3.56 3.08
C ASN A 168 -16.01 -3.37 1.75
N GLY A 169 -14.75 -3.82 1.66
CA GLY A 169 -13.92 -3.63 0.47
C GLY A 169 -13.16 -2.30 0.46
N GLU A 170 -13.18 -1.52 1.55
CA GLU A 170 -12.38 -0.31 1.60
C GLU A 170 -10.87 -0.65 1.55
N VAL A 171 -10.13 0.01 0.66
CA VAL A 171 -8.69 -0.17 0.52
C VAL A 171 -7.97 0.84 1.42
N GLN A 172 -7.14 0.33 2.34
CA GLN A 172 -6.44 1.13 3.34
C GLN A 172 -4.94 0.97 3.16
N LEU A 173 -4.21 2.08 3.02
CA LEU A 173 -2.76 2.04 2.87
C LEU A 173 -2.06 1.64 4.18
N CYS A 174 -1.21 0.62 4.15
CA CYS A 174 -0.41 0.20 5.29
C CYS A 174 1.05 0.66 5.19
N GLU A 175 1.64 0.59 4.00
CA GLU A 175 3.02 1.01 3.73
C GLU A 175 3.16 1.61 2.33
N GLY A 176 4.25 2.32 2.08
CA GLY A 176 4.51 2.95 0.78
C GLY A 176 3.88 4.35 0.64
N PHE A 177 3.66 5.05 1.76
CA PHE A 177 3.08 6.40 1.84
C PHE A 177 3.61 7.39 0.80
N HIS A 178 4.92 7.41 0.56
CA HIS A 178 5.51 8.34 -0.40
C HIS A 178 5.09 8.00 -1.85
N ARG A 179 5.24 6.73 -2.27
CA ARG A 179 4.84 6.29 -3.63
C ARG A 179 3.35 6.48 -3.86
N ALA A 180 2.52 6.11 -2.88
CA ALA A 180 1.07 6.28 -2.96
C ALA A 180 0.66 7.75 -3.03
N ALA A 181 1.27 8.63 -2.21
CA ALA A 181 0.97 10.05 -2.23
C ALA A 181 1.43 10.72 -3.53
N VAL A 182 2.62 10.40 -4.05
CA VAL A 182 3.08 10.91 -5.34
C VAL A 182 2.14 10.46 -6.46
N ALA A 183 1.82 9.16 -6.54
CA ALA A 183 0.91 8.65 -7.56
C ALA A 183 -0.50 9.27 -7.47
N SER A 184 -0.98 9.52 -6.26
CA SER A 184 -2.29 10.15 -6.01
C SER A 184 -2.32 11.63 -6.41
N VAL A 185 -1.28 12.40 -6.08
CA VAL A 185 -1.16 13.81 -6.44
C VAL A 185 -0.97 14.00 -7.95
N LEU A 186 -0.28 13.07 -8.61
CA LEU A 186 -0.10 13.05 -10.05
C LEU A 186 -1.30 12.45 -10.81
N GLU A 187 -2.36 12.04 -10.11
CA GLU A 187 -3.57 11.44 -10.70
C GLU A 187 -3.26 10.26 -11.65
N ILE A 188 -2.31 9.39 -11.26
CA ILE A 188 -1.98 8.20 -12.04
C ILE A 188 -3.18 7.25 -12.05
N ASP A 189 -3.58 6.77 -13.24
CA ASP A 189 -4.78 5.93 -13.41
C ASP A 189 -4.76 4.66 -12.53
N GLU A 190 -3.63 3.93 -12.52
CA GLU A 190 -3.51 2.68 -11.77
C GLU A 190 -2.10 2.48 -11.20
N MET A 191 -2.05 2.03 -9.95
CA MET A 191 -0.85 1.65 -9.23
C MET A 191 -0.98 0.21 -8.71
N PRO A 192 0.01 -0.68 -8.93
CA PRO A 192 0.00 -1.99 -8.32
C PRO A 192 0.19 -1.88 -6.81
N VAL A 193 -0.48 -2.75 -6.04
CA VAL A 193 -0.35 -2.83 -4.59
C VAL A 193 -0.36 -4.28 -4.13
N ASN A 194 0.39 -4.57 -3.06
CA ASN A 194 0.34 -5.87 -2.39
C ASN A 194 -0.71 -5.87 -1.29
N VAL A 195 -1.49 -6.95 -1.19
CA VAL A 195 -2.52 -7.07 -0.14
C VAL A 195 -1.94 -7.76 1.10
N LEU A 196 -1.77 -6.99 2.16
CA LEU A 196 -1.27 -7.46 3.45
C LEU A 196 -2.31 -8.29 4.22
N CYS A 197 -3.54 -7.81 4.26
CA CYS A 197 -4.64 -8.40 5.01
C CYS A 197 -5.97 -8.14 4.32
N ARG A 198 -6.85 -9.13 4.34
CA ARG A 198 -8.27 -8.99 4.02
C ARG A 198 -9.08 -9.23 5.29
N HIS A 199 -10.15 -8.49 5.45
CA HIS A 199 -11.09 -8.76 6.53
C HIS A 199 -11.81 -10.08 6.26
N GLU A 200 -12.14 -10.86 7.29
CA GLU A 200 -12.81 -12.15 7.10
C GLU A 200 -14.16 -12.02 6.38
N GLU A 201 -14.96 -11.01 6.73
CA GLU A 201 -16.23 -10.69 6.05
C GLU A 201 -16.01 -10.38 4.55
N TRP A 202 -14.89 -9.75 4.18
CA TRP A 202 -14.55 -9.51 2.77
C TRP A 202 -14.11 -10.79 2.06
N GLN A 203 -13.36 -11.66 2.74
CA GLN A 203 -13.02 -12.97 2.19
C GLN A 203 -14.28 -13.83 1.96
N GLU A 204 -15.31 -13.69 2.79
CA GLU A 204 -16.61 -14.34 2.57
C GLU A 204 -17.33 -13.79 1.32
N VAL A 205 -17.20 -12.49 1.02
CA VAL A 205 -17.67 -11.92 -0.26
C VAL A 205 -16.96 -12.59 -1.44
N ARG A 206 -15.64 -12.73 -1.40
CA ARG A 206 -14.86 -13.43 -2.43
C ARG A 206 -15.33 -14.87 -2.63
N ASP A 207 -15.53 -15.60 -1.52
CA ASP A 207 -15.96 -17.00 -1.54
C ASP A 207 -17.37 -17.16 -2.13
N ARG A 208 -18.28 -16.22 -1.85
CA ARG A 208 -19.62 -16.19 -2.46
C ARG A 208 -19.55 -15.98 -3.96
N ILE A 209 -18.83 -14.95 -4.42
CA ILE A 209 -18.67 -14.64 -5.86
C ILE A 209 -18.09 -15.83 -6.64
N ALA A 210 -17.09 -16.49 -6.08
CA ALA A 210 -16.52 -17.69 -6.70
C ALA A 210 -17.49 -18.88 -6.71
N SER A 211 -18.35 -19.00 -5.70
CA SER A 211 -19.36 -20.06 -5.60
C SER A 211 -20.55 -19.83 -6.52
N ASP A 212 -21.05 -18.60 -6.62
CA ASP A 212 -22.20 -18.22 -7.46
C ASP A 212 -21.90 -18.40 -8.96
N SER A 213 -20.62 -18.38 -9.33
CA SER A 213 -20.15 -18.76 -10.68
C SER A 213 -20.37 -20.25 -11.01
N SER A 214 -20.62 -21.10 -10.01
CA SER A 214 -20.73 -22.56 -10.14
C SER A 214 -22.06 -23.15 -9.65
N ALA A 215 -22.86 -22.42 -8.88
CA ALA A 215 -24.13 -22.91 -8.34
C ALA A 215 -25.23 -21.83 -8.34
N ALA A 216 -26.25 -22.02 -9.18
CA ALA A 216 -27.58 -21.40 -9.14
C ALA A 216 -27.71 -19.88 -9.38
N GLN A 217 -28.47 -19.55 -10.41
CA GLN A 217 -28.76 -18.22 -10.99
C GLN A 217 -29.60 -17.26 -10.13
N ASP A 218 -29.81 -17.52 -8.83
CA ASP A 218 -30.93 -16.90 -8.10
C ASP A 218 -30.54 -15.89 -7.02
N ARG A 219 -29.26 -15.56 -6.85
CA ARG A 219 -28.82 -14.46 -5.96
C ARG A 219 -27.75 -13.62 -6.63
N GLU A 220 -28.06 -12.34 -6.78
CA GLU A 220 -27.10 -11.35 -7.27
C GLU A 220 -25.97 -11.19 -6.23
N PRO A 221 -24.70 -11.20 -6.65
CA PRO A 221 -23.59 -11.01 -5.73
C PRO A 221 -23.71 -9.66 -5.03
N PRO A 222 -23.17 -9.53 -3.80
CA PRO A 222 -23.31 -8.30 -3.00
C PRO A 222 -22.61 -7.09 -3.64
N ILE A 223 -21.71 -7.32 -4.59
CA ILE A 223 -21.00 -6.31 -5.40
C ILE A 223 -20.67 -6.91 -6.76
N ASP A 224 -20.67 -6.11 -7.83
CA ASP A 224 -20.17 -6.56 -9.14
C ASP A 224 -18.66 -6.81 -9.03
N PRO A 225 -18.15 -8.00 -9.40
CA PRO A 225 -16.71 -8.29 -9.37
C PRO A 225 -15.86 -7.31 -10.18
N ARG A 226 -16.45 -6.58 -11.14
CA ARG A 226 -15.77 -5.55 -11.94
C ARG A 226 -15.54 -4.25 -11.18
N ASP A 227 -16.35 -3.99 -10.16
CA ASP A 227 -16.34 -2.73 -9.41
C ASP A 227 -15.26 -2.68 -8.34
N HIS A 228 -14.64 -3.83 -8.00
CA HIS A 228 -13.61 -3.88 -6.98
C HIS A 228 -12.31 -4.54 -7.46
N PRO A 229 -11.13 -3.90 -7.29
CA PRO A 229 -9.85 -4.37 -7.82
C PRO A 229 -9.45 -5.76 -7.30
N ASP A 230 -9.76 -6.07 -6.04
CA ASP A 230 -9.49 -7.37 -5.43
C ASP A 230 -10.33 -8.53 -6.01
N LEU A 231 -11.46 -8.23 -6.66
CA LEU A 231 -12.38 -9.23 -7.22
C LEU A 231 -12.10 -9.50 -8.71
N ARG A 232 -11.29 -8.65 -9.35
CA ARG A 232 -10.82 -8.83 -10.73
C ARG A 232 -10.08 -10.17 -10.85
N GLY A 233 -10.64 -11.10 -11.61
CA GLY A 233 -10.09 -12.46 -11.79
C GLY A 233 -10.85 -13.58 -11.05
N LEU A 234 -11.81 -13.24 -10.17
CA LEU A 234 -12.77 -14.23 -9.65
C LEU A 234 -13.93 -14.48 -10.61
N SER A 235 -14.27 -13.51 -11.45
CA SER A 235 -15.21 -13.71 -12.56
C SER A 235 -14.52 -14.45 -13.70
N ARG A 236 -14.91 -15.69 -13.99
CA ARG A 236 -14.66 -16.23 -15.33
C ARG A 236 -15.56 -15.50 -16.32
N ASP A 237 -14.92 -15.01 -17.37
CA ASP A 237 -15.54 -14.39 -18.54
C ASP A 237 -16.73 -15.24 -19.02
N ARG A 238 -17.93 -14.64 -19.15
CA ARG A 238 -19.06 -15.25 -19.89
C ARG A 238 -18.76 -15.14 -21.40
N THR A 239 -17.62 -15.66 -21.83
CA THR A 239 -17.23 -15.63 -23.23
C THR A 239 -16.66 -16.98 -23.65
N ARG A 240 -17.56 -17.93 -23.92
CA ARG A 240 -17.62 -18.71 -25.17
C ARG A 240 -18.93 -19.47 -25.28
#